data_AF-A0A813WIE1-F1
#
_entry.id   AF-A0A813WIE1-F1
#
_cell.length_a   1.000
_cell.length_b   1.000
_cell.length_c   1.000
_cell.angle_alpha   90.00
_cell.angle_beta   90.00
_cell.angle_gamma   90.00
#
_symmetry.space_group_name_H-M   'P 1'
#
loop_
_entity.id
_entity.type
_entity.pdbx_description
1 polymer ?
#
loop_
_entity_poly.entity_id
_entity_poly.type
_entity_poly.pdbx_seq_one_letter_code
_entity_poly.pdbx_strand_id
1 'polypeptide(L)'
;MNILIIFITIAILLRTKTHSMPIDTYESFDYTTESFPSTSESFPSTSESFPSTTESFDSTTEEITTEITTTLAPEVDREWEDLILGGPTVVNYLGLFMVHASRADQVLTPSDTYTIKYINNVQSLHATLFQISSAMQIAFQGARDDLIRTRNSMDQIPEHIKAGLLLIKTAPKDLLSQLLSYILRNIERAAKEGSVATKRALERFVSVGLLVEELAILLTSTLSSSPPKNLDCLVEANVYANDIKIQWNLLVKLFRKFSERANITQTTLRNSFIEPIDQAQKTNGFGSQSDRLTFLDKLIPAAITIDQSSYLLNMMARTYSDVSNDYMINQITSNEDYLDLVIESLRTTSQRQLWQKLVSQSVKVARLAQERHNQFSGTSSIRQANYTTYLKAVLAL
;
A
#
# COMPACT_ATOMS: atom_id res chain seq x y z
N MET A 1 -6.39 -13.89 11.02
CA MET A 1 -5.23 -14.74 11.38
C MET A 1 -3.91 -13.96 11.29
N ASN A 2 -3.70 -13.12 10.27
CA ASN A 2 -2.46 -12.33 10.11
C ASN A 2 -2.29 -11.15 11.07
N ILE A 3 -3.37 -10.50 11.51
CA ILE A 3 -3.32 -9.47 12.55
C ILE A 3 -2.70 -10.03 13.85
N LEU A 4 -3.06 -11.26 14.23
CA LEU A 4 -2.49 -11.94 15.39
C LEU A 4 -0.98 -12.20 15.20
N ILE A 5 -0.54 -12.55 13.99
CA ILE A 5 0.88 -12.74 13.68
C ILE A 5 1.63 -11.41 13.78
N ILE A 6 1.10 -10.30 13.26
CA ILE A 6 1.72 -8.97 13.41
C ILE A 6 1.77 -8.57 14.88
N PHE A 7 0.70 -8.77 15.65
CA PHE A 7 0.70 -8.54 17.10
C PHE A 7 1.67 -9.46 17.84
N ILE A 8 1.82 -10.72 17.44
CA ILE A 8 2.78 -11.67 18.00
C ILE A 8 4.20 -11.26 17.65
N THR A 9 4.48 -10.83 16.42
CA THR A 9 5.80 -10.34 16.01
C THR A 9 6.16 -9.07 16.76
N ILE A 10 5.23 -8.11 16.89
CA ILE A 10 5.40 -6.89 17.69
C ILE A 10 5.57 -7.24 19.19
N ALA A 11 4.81 -8.19 19.73
CA ALA A 11 4.90 -8.61 21.12
C ALA A 11 6.19 -9.41 21.43
N ILE A 12 6.66 -10.23 20.49
CA ILE A 12 7.93 -10.96 20.59
C ILE A 12 9.10 -9.98 20.52
N LEU A 13 9.06 -8.97 19.62
CA LEU A 13 10.06 -7.90 19.55
C LEU A 13 10.08 -7.03 20.81
N LEU A 14 8.91 -6.73 21.39
CA LEU A 14 8.82 -6.03 22.68
C LEU A 14 9.40 -6.87 23.82
N ARG A 15 9.16 -8.20 23.83
CA ARG A 15 9.62 -9.10 24.90
C ARG A 15 11.13 -9.36 24.84
N THR A 16 11.73 -9.52 23.66
CA THR A 16 13.19 -9.73 23.52
C THR A 16 14.00 -8.49 23.91
N LYS A 17 13.51 -7.26 23.66
CA LYS A 17 14.19 -6.02 24.07
C LYS A 17 14.07 -5.69 25.58
N THR A 18 13.12 -6.26 26.31
CA THR A 18 13.02 -6.08 27.77
C THR A 18 14.09 -6.85 28.57
N HIS A 19 14.78 -7.83 27.97
CA HIS A 19 15.86 -8.58 28.64
C HIS A 19 17.25 -7.91 28.57
N SER A 20 17.35 -6.71 28.00
CA SER A 20 18.62 -5.94 27.93
C SER A 20 18.57 -4.59 28.64
N MET A 21 17.62 -4.37 29.56
CA MET A 21 17.61 -3.17 30.40
C MET A 21 18.17 -3.48 31.80
N PRO A 22 19.04 -2.64 32.39
CA PRO A 22 19.35 -2.72 33.80
C PRO A 22 18.11 -2.32 34.60
N ILE A 23 17.71 -3.17 35.55
CA ILE A 23 16.66 -2.88 36.51
C ILE A 23 17.28 -2.05 37.63
N ASP A 24 16.88 -0.79 37.77
CA ASP A 24 17.00 -0.05 39.03
C ASP A 24 15.60 0.35 39.53
N THR A 25 15.14 -0.46 40.48
CA THR A 25 14.54 -0.12 41.79
C THR A 25 13.33 0.83 41.87
N TYR A 26 12.15 0.21 42.05
CA TYR A 26 10.97 0.53 42.90
C TYR A 26 10.31 1.93 42.89
N GLU A 27 9.03 1.94 42.49
CA GLU A 27 7.93 2.50 43.30
C GLU A 27 6.67 1.62 43.13
N SER A 28 6.05 1.27 44.24
CA SER A 28 4.97 0.29 44.39
C SER A 28 3.61 0.83 43.97
N PHE A 29 2.83 0.02 43.26
CA PHE A 29 1.36 0.09 43.29
C PHE A 29 0.78 -1.30 43.51
N ASP A 30 0.05 -1.43 44.62
CA ASP A 30 -0.71 -2.61 45.03
C ASP A 30 -1.82 -2.94 44.02
N TYR A 31 -1.82 -4.16 43.50
CA TYR A 31 -3.04 -4.81 43.07
C TYR A 31 -3.07 -6.27 43.50
N THR A 32 -4.25 -6.62 44.01
CA THR A 32 -4.70 -7.89 44.57
C THR A 32 -4.36 -9.12 43.73
N THR A 33 -3.86 -10.12 44.43
CA THR A 33 -3.55 -11.49 44.00
C THR A 33 -4.79 -12.30 43.60
N GLU A 34 -4.83 -12.78 42.37
CA GLU A 34 -5.41 -14.09 42.05
C GLU A 34 -4.37 -14.95 41.34
N SER A 35 -4.02 -16.05 42.01
CA SER A 35 -3.00 -17.01 41.66
C SER A 35 -3.55 -18.11 40.74
N PHE A 36 -2.84 -18.41 39.65
CA PHE A 36 -2.93 -19.69 38.94
C PHE A 36 -1.55 -20.38 38.94
N PRO A 37 -1.52 -21.72 38.97
CA PRO A 37 -0.37 -22.49 39.44
C PRO A 37 0.78 -22.50 38.44
N SER A 38 1.99 -22.39 38.97
CA SER A 38 3.25 -22.57 38.28
C SER A 38 3.48 -24.05 37.93
N THR A 39 3.46 -24.38 36.65
CA THR A 39 4.15 -25.56 36.12
C THR A 39 5.53 -25.14 35.62
N SER A 40 6.55 -25.52 36.38
CA SER A 40 7.95 -25.46 35.97
C SER A 40 8.23 -26.57 34.97
N GLU A 41 8.27 -26.25 33.68
CA GLU A 41 8.94 -27.09 32.69
C GLU A 41 10.12 -26.32 32.10
N SER A 42 11.31 -26.74 32.51
CA SER A 42 12.59 -26.39 31.93
C SER A 42 12.70 -27.01 30.54
N PHE A 43 12.78 -26.18 29.50
CA PHE A 43 13.16 -26.61 28.15
C PHE A 43 14.64 -26.28 27.88
N PRO A 44 15.34 -27.16 27.15
CA PRO A 44 16.78 -27.04 26.95
C PRO A 44 17.12 -25.93 25.95
N SER A 45 18.27 -25.29 26.16
CA SER A 45 18.87 -24.34 25.25
C SER A 45 19.21 -25.02 23.91
N THR A 46 18.38 -24.83 22.89
CA THR A 46 18.75 -25.13 21.51
C THR A 46 19.15 -23.84 20.81
N SER A 47 20.44 -23.73 20.52
CA SER A 47 20.98 -22.83 19.51
C SER A 47 20.53 -23.32 18.13
N GLU A 48 19.35 -22.93 17.68
CA GLU A 48 18.93 -23.12 16.30
C GLU A 48 19.27 -21.87 15.49
N SER A 49 20.36 -21.98 14.74
CA SER A 49 20.70 -21.14 13.61
C SER A 49 19.59 -21.26 12.55
N PHE A 50 18.83 -20.19 12.34
CA PHE A 50 17.91 -20.11 11.21
C PHE A 50 18.71 -20.07 9.90
N PRO A 51 18.34 -20.84 8.86
CA PRO A 51 18.99 -20.77 7.57
C PRO A 51 18.63 -19.44 6.90
N SER A 52 19.64 -18.62 6.64
CA SER A 52 19.54 -17.42 5.81
C SER A 52 19.04 -17.83 4.42
N THR A 53 17.77 -17.57 4.11
CA THR A 53 17.29 -17.68 2.74
C THR A 53 17.69 -16.39 2.03
N THR A 54 18.87 -16.41 1.40
CA THR A 54 19.33 -15.38 0.47
C THR A 54 18.53 -15.51 -0.83
N GLU A 55 17.43 -14.77 -0.95
CA GLU A 55 16.93 -14.38 -2.27
C GLU A 55 17.68 -13.11 -2.70
N SER A 56 18.75 -13.31 -3.46
CA SER A 56 19.41 -12.25 -4.21
C SER A 56 18.63 -12.02 -5.50
N PHE A 57 18.10 -10.81 -5.70
CA PHE A 57 17.61 -10.40 -7.02
C PHE A 57 18.81 -9.98 -7.89
N ASP A 58 19.04 -10.76 -8.94
CA ASP A 58 20.05 -10.47 -9.95
C ASP A 58 19.61 -9.24 -10.75
N SER A 59 20.53 -8.30 -10.93
CA SER A 59 20.23 -6.99 -11.50
C SER A 59 20.18 -7.05 -13.02
N THR A 60 19.03 -7.37 -13.59
CA THR A 60 18.75 -7.05 -15.00
C THR A 60 17.32 -6.60 -15.17
N THR A 61 17.13 -5.55 -15.98
CA THR A 61 15.87 -4.92 -16.36
C THR A 61 15.02 -5.85 -17.24
N GLU A 62 14.70 -7.04 -16.74
CA GLU A 62 13.69 -7.94 -17.30
C GLU A 62 12.48 -7.96 -16.36
N GLU A 63 11.32 -7.90 -17.00
CA GLU A 63 9.97 -7.78 -16.49
C GLU A 63 9.76 -8.17 -15.00
N ILE A 64 9.28 -7.19 -14.22
CA ILE A 64 8.56 -7.44 -12.97
C ILE A 64 7.20 -8.07 -13.35
N THR A 65 7.23 -9.31 -13.80
CA THR A 65 6.07 -10.20 -14.02
C THR A 65 6.15 -11.34 -13.02
N THR A 66 6.05 -11.01 -11.74
CA THR A 66 5.50 -11.98 -10.76
C THR A 66 4.04 -11.60 -10.56
N GLU A 67 3.22 -12.33 -11.31
CA GLU A 67 1.77 -12.32 -11.31
C GLU A 67 1.22 -12.47 -9.88
N ILE A 68 0.81 -11.35 -9.26
CA ILE A 68 -0.35 -11.39 -8.38
C ILE A 68 -1.47 -10.80 -9.22
N THR A 69 -1.95 -11.54 -10.22
CA THR A 69 -3.15 -11.13 -10.93
C THR A 69 -4.25 -11.07 -9.88
N THR A 70 -4.75 -9.88 -9.56
CA THR A 70 -5.84 -9.78 -8.60
C THR A 70 -7.12 -10.41 -9.21
N THR A 71 -7.24 -11.73 -9.14
CA THR A 71 -8.35 -12.54 -9.70
C THR A 71 -9.57 -12.55 -8.78
N LEU A 72 -9.40 -12.09 -7.53
CA LEU A 72 -10.45 -12.00 -6.54
C LEU A 72 -11.50 -10.97 -6.94
N ALA A 73 -12.77 -11.29 -6.70
CA ALA A 73 -13.85 -10.32 -6.84
C ALA A 73 -13.64 -9.15 -5.86
N PRO A 74 -14.07 -7.91 -6.19
CA PRO A 74 -13.87 -6.74 -5.33
C PRO A 74 -14.33 -6.91 -3.88
N GLU A 75 -15.37 -7.70 -3.64
CA GLU A 75 -15.95 -7.91 -2.30
C GLU A 75 -15.10 -8.78 -1.36
N VAL A 76 -14.22 -9.61 -1.92
CA VAL A 76 -13.36 -10.53 -1.14
C VAL A 76 -11.90 -10.07 -1.11
N ASP A 77 -11.55 -9.01 -1.84
CA ASP A 77 -10.21 -8.44 -1.88
C ASP A 77 -9.94 -7.56 -0.65
N ARG A 78 -9.47 -8.20 0.43
CA ARG A 78 -9.14 -7.55 1.71
C ARG A 78 -7.65 -7.44 1.98
N GLU A 79 -6.80 -8.02 1.14
CA GLU A 79 -5.35 -8.06 1.36
C GLU A 79 -4.74 -6.65 1.49
N TRP A 80 -5.32 -5.66 0.79
CA TRP A 80 -4.87 -4.27 0.88
C TRP A 80 -5.01 -3.67 2.29
N GLU A 81 -5.90 -4.20 3.15
CA GLU A 81 -6.08 -3.77 4.54
C GLU A 81 -4.82 -4.01 5.37
N ASP A 82 -4.10 -5.11 5.11
CA ASP A 82 -2.83 -5.41 5.77
C ASP A 82 -1.68 -4.63 5.12
N LEU A 83 -1.67 -4.53 3.79
CA LEU A 83 -0.58 -3.88 3.04
C LEU A 83 -0.44 -2.39 3.37
N ILE A 84 -1.54 -1.70 3.64
CA ILE A 84 -1.53 -0.26 3.97
C ILE A 84 -0.81 0.04 5.29
N LEU A 85 -0.65 -0.95 6.18
CA LEU A 85 0.13 -0.82 7.42
C LEU A 85 1.62 -0.61 7.14
N GLY A 86 2.12 -1.01 5.97
CA GLY A 86 3.52 -0.79 5.59
C GLY A 86 3.91 0.69 5.61
N GLY A 87 2.97 1.60 5.38
CA GLY A 87 3.19 3.05 5.31
C GLY A 87 3.68 3.66 6.62
N PRO A 88 2.86 3.68 7.68
CA PRO A 88 3.31 4.15 8.99
C PRO A 88 4.50 3.34 9.52
N THR A 89 4.53 2.02 9.24
CA THR A 89 5.60 1.15 9.75
C THR A 89 6.96 1.52 9.19
N VAL A 90 7.08 1.73 7.87
CA VAL A 90 8.35 2.11 7.26
C VAL A 90 8.84 3.48 7.73
N VAL A 91 7.92 4.43 7.94
CA VAL A 91 8.26 5.76 8.46
C VAL A 91 8.78 5.69 9.89
N ASN A 92 8.23 4.83 10.75
CA ASN A 92 8.74 4.63 12.10
C ASN A 92 10.09 3.90 12.10
N TYR A 93 10.28 2.88 11.26
CA TYR A 93 11.58 2.21 11.15
C TYR A 93 12.67 3.14 10.61
N LEU A 94 12.37 4.00 9.64
CA LEU A 94 13.31 5.02 9.19
C LEU A 94 13.69 5.98 10.33
N GLY A 95 12.73 6.42 11.13
CA GLY A 95 13.01 7.25 12.31
C GLY A 95 13.88 6.53 13.34
N LEU A 96 13.59 5.26 13.63
CA LEU A 96 14.40 4.45 14.54
C LEU A 96 15.83 4.27 14.02
N PHE A 97 15.96 4.10 12.70
CA PHE A 97 17.26 4.02 12.04
C PHE A 97 18.01 5.34 12.15
N MET A 98 17.37 6.48 11.91
CA MET A 98 18.00 7.80 12.04
C MET A 98 18.45 8.07 13.49
N VAL A 99 17.63 7.73 14.50
CA VAL A 99 18.05 7.81 15.90
C VAL A 99 19.28 6.94 16.16
N HIS A 100 19.32 5.73 15.59
CA HIS A 100 20.48 4.85 15.73
C HIS A 100 21.73 5.40 15.06
N ALA A 101 21.60 5.85 13.82
CA ALA A 101 22.68 6.40 13.01
C ALA A 101 23.27 7.68 13.62
N SER A 102 22.51 8.44 14.44
CA SER A 102 23.02 9.62 15.15
C SER A 102 24.22 9.35 16.07
N ARG A 103 24.50 8.08 16.41
CA ARG A 103 25.66 7.70 17.24
C ARG A 103 26.99 7.81 16.50
N ALA A 104 27.00 7.48 15.22
CA ALA A 104 28.20 7.51 14.40
C ALA A 104 27.82 7.46 12.92
N ASP A 105 28.43 8.33 12.12
CA ASP A 105 28.35 8.20 10.66
C ASP A 105 29.29 7.09 10.19
N GLN A 106 28.82 6.28 9.24
CA GLN A 106 29.52 5.09 8.75
C GLN A 106 29.79 5.21 7.26
N VAL A 107 30.98 4.77 6.84
CA VAL A 107 31.29 4.56 5.43
C VAL A 107 30.68 3.21 5.01
N LEU A 108 29.91 3.23 3.94
CA LEU A 108 29.32 2.06 3.31
C LEU A 108 30.29 1.48 2.29
N THR A 109 30.70 0.23 2.47
CA THR A 109 31.65 -0.46 1.59
C THR A 109 30.92 -1.51 0.74
N PRO A 110 30.92 -1.40 -0.60
CA PRO A 110 30.37 -2.44 -1.46
C PRO A 110 31.25 -3.69 -1.42
N SER A 111 30.69 -4.84 -1.79
CA SER A 111 31.49 -6.03 -2.10
C SER A 111 32.22 -5.87 -3.44
N ASP A 112 33.30 -6.61 -3.65
CA ASP A 112 34.08 -6.60 -4.89
C ASP A 112 33.25 -6.93 -6.14
N THR A 113 32.11 -7.60 -5.94
CA THR A 113 31.19 -8.04 -7.00
C THR A 113 30.05 -7.06 -7.26
N TYR A 114 29.87 -6.03 -6.43
CA TYR A 114 28.71 -5.15 -6.51
C TYR A 114 29.09 -3.75 -7.02
N THR A 115 28.38 -3.28 -8.04
CA THR A 115 28.50 -1.91 -8.55
C THR A 115 27.33 -1.08 -8.06
N ILE A 116 27.62 0.00 -7.34
CA ILE A 116 26.63 0.98 -6.86
C ILE A 116 25.96 1.69 -8.04
N LYS A 117 24.64 1.81 -8.00
CA LYS A 117 23.79 2.36 -9.07
C LYS A 117 22.91 3.52 -8.62
N TYR A 118 22.38 3.50 -7.40
CA TYR A 118 21.30 4.42 -6.99
C TYR A 118 21.69 5.36 -5.84
N ILE A 119 22.52 4.91 -4.90
CA ILE A 119 23.01 5.66 -3.75
C ILE A 119 24.12 6.60 -4.19
N ASN A 120 23.97 7.88 -3.88
CA ASN A 120 24.87 8.93 -4.35
C ASN A 120 26.13 9.08 -3.51
N ASN A 121 26.05 8.79 -2.20
CA ASN A 121 27.17 9.03 -1.28
C ASN A 121 27.34 7.87 -0.29
N VAL A 122 28.21 6.93 -0.66
CA VAL A 122 28.57 5.81 0.22
C VAL A 122 29.56 6.18 1.32
N GLN A 123 30.11 7.39 1.33
CA GLN A 123 31.04 7.84 2.38
C GLN A 123 30.32 8.26 3.67
N SER A 124 28.99 8.37 3.63
CA SER A 124 28.18 8.81 4.77
C SER A 124 26.83 8.10 4.77
N LEU A 125 26.61 7.29 5.80
CA LEU A 125 25.32 6.68 6.09
C LEU A 125 24.27 7.77 6.34
N HIS A 126 24.64 8.88 7.00
CA HIS A 126 23.73 10.02 7.20
C HIS A 126 23.26 10.60 5.87
N ALA A 127 24.18 10.86 4.93
CA ALA A 127 23.83 11.37 3.61
C ALA A 127 22.93 10.39 2.83
N THR A 128 23.18 9.09 2.98
CA THR A 128 22.35 8.03 2.36
C THR A 128 20.95 7.99 2.97
N LEU A 129 20.81 8.09 4.29
CA LEU A 129 19.52 8.15 4.99
C LEU A 129 18.73 9.40 4.61
N PHE A 130 19.40 10.54 4.44
CA PHE A 130 18.77 11.77 3.95
C PHE A 130 18.26 11.62 2.50
N GLN A 131 19.07 11.02 1.61
CA GLN A 131 18.65 10.72 0.24
C GLN A 131 17.40 9.84 0.22
N ILE A 132 17.37 8.77 1.02
CA ILE A 132 16.24 7.85 1.10
C ILE A 132 15.01 8.53 1.71
N SER A 133 15.17 9.29 2.79
CA SER A 133 14.09 10.07 3.42
C SER A 133 13.43 11.01 2.42
N SER A 134 14.25 11.79 1.70
CA SER A 134 13.77 12.71 0.67
C SER A 134 13.04 11.98 -0.47
N ALA A 135 13.60 10.86 -0.95
CA ALA A 135 12.98 10.06 -2.00
C ALA A 135 11.63 9.45 -1.56
N MET A 136 11.56 8.93 -0.33
CA MET A 136 10.33 8.45 0.29
C MET A 136 9.29 9.55 0.44
N GLN A 137 9.68 10.75 0.89
CA GLN A 137 8.78 11.90 1.03
C GLN A 137 8.16 12.27 -0.33
N ILE A 138 8.98 12.38 -1.38
CA ILE A 138 8.54 12.67 -2.74
C ILE A 138 7.59 11.58 -3.26
N ALA A 139 7.91 10.30 -3.00
CA ALA A 139 7.05 9.18 -3.39
C ALA A 139 5.70 9.23 -2.67
N PHE A 140 5.68 9.47 -1.35
CA PHE A 140 4.45 9.57 -0.57
C PHE A 140 3.56 10.72 -1.02
N GLN A 141 4.13 11.92 -1.18
CA GLN A 141 3.40 13.09 -1.66
C GLN A 141 2.87 12.89 -3.08
N GLY A 142 3.75 12.46 -4.01
CA GLY A 142 3.37 12.23 -5.40
C GLY A 142 2.29 11.16 -5.57
N ALA A 143 2.37 10.08 -4.78
CA ALA A 143 1.35 9.04 -4.79
C ALA A 143 0.03 9.49 -4.17
N ARG A 144 0.05 10.29 -3.09
CA ARG A 144 -1.17 10.89 -2.54
C ARG A 144 -1.88 11.74 -3.59
N ASP A 145 -1.15 12.60 -4.29
CA ASP A 145 -1.72 13.46 -5.33
C ASP A 145 -2.28 12.65 -6.50
N ASP A 146 -1.56 11.62 -6.94
CA ASP A 146 -2.03 10.71 -7.99
C ASP A 146 -3.26 9.92 -7.54
N LEU A 147 -3.35 9.49 -6.28
CA LEU A 147 -4.52 8.77 -5.75
C LEU A 147 -5.72 9.68 -5.49
N ILE A 148 -5.52 10.97 -5.21
CA ILE A 148 -6.59 11.96 -5.22
C ILE A 148 -7.18 12.10 -6.64
N ARG A 149 -6.32 12.14 -7.67
CA ARG A 149 -6.78 12.14 -9.08
C ARG A 149 -7.55 10.87 -9.39
N THR A 150 -7.01 9.69 -9.06
CA THR A 150 -7.68 8.41 -9.25
C THR A 150 -9.05 8.40 -8.60
N ARG A 151 -9.15 8.83 -7.33
CA ARG A 151 -10.42 8.91 -6.61
C ARG A 151 -11.42 9.78 -7.37
N ASN A 152 -11.03 10.99 -7.76
CA ASN A 152 -11.91 11.93 -8.47
C ASN A 152 -12.37 11.39 -9.83
N SER A 153 -11.51 10.64 -10.54
CA SER A 153 -11.88 9.99 -11.80
C SER A 153 -12.82 8.79 -11.57
N MET A 154 -12.55 7.94 -10.58
CA MET A 154 -13.36 6.75 -10.27
C MET A 154 -14.75 7.11 -9.74
N ASP A 155 -14.89 8.25 -9.06
CA ASP A 155 -16.17 8.73 -8.52
C ASP A 155 -17.20 9.06 -9.62
N GLN A 156 -16.73 9.44 -10.81
CA GLN A 156 -17.58 9.84 -11.94
C GLN A 156 -18.10 8.66 -12.76
N ILE A 157 -17.38 7.55 -12.74
CA ILE A 157 -17.65 6.37 -13.58
C ILE A 157 -19.09 5.83 -13.37
N PRO A 158 -19.56 5.57 -12.13
CA PRO A 158 -20.89 5.03 -11.85
C PRO A 158 -22.03 5.82 -12.49
N GLU A 159 -22.02 7.14 -12.35
CA GLU A 159 -23.09 8.01 -12.86
C GLU A 159 -23.06 8.09 -14.39
N HIS A 160 -21.87 8.07 -15.00
CA HIS A 160 -21.76 7.96 -16.46
C HIS A 160 -22.28 6.63 -16.99
N ILE A 161 -22.04 5.50 -16.31
CA ILE A 161 -22.62 4.20 -16.69
C ILE A 161 -24.15 4.27 -16.65
N LYS A 162 -24.72 4.74 -15.54
CA LYS A 162 -26.18 4.86 -15.39
C LYS A 162 -26.79 5.74 -16.47
N ALA A 163 -26.18 6.89 -16.74
CA ALA A 163 -26.63 7.81 -17.78
C ALA A 163 -26.54 7.17 -19.18
N GLY A 164 -25.45 6.44 -19.48
CA GLY A 164 -25.30 5.71 -20.73
C GLY A 164 -26.38 4.64 -20.94
N LEU A 165 -26.65 3.83 -19.91
CA LEU A 165 -27.71 2.83 -19.92
C LEU A 165 -29.09 3.46 -20.10
N LEU A 166 -29.35 4.58 -19.42
CA LEU A 166 -30.62 5.32 -19.55
C LEU A 166 -30.82 5.85 -20.97
N LEU A 167 -29.80 6.47 -21.56
CA LEU A 167 -29.88 6.98 -22.93
C LEU A 167 -30.17 5.86 -23.92
N ILE A 168 -29.46 4.73 -23.85
CA ILE A 168 -29.71 3.57 -24.72
C ILE A 168 -31.17 3.12 -24.62
N LYS A 169 -31.74 3.15 -23.42
CA LYS A 169 -33.14 2.80 -23.21
C LYS A 169 -34.10 3.82 -23.82
N THR A 170 -33.99 5.09 -23.42
CA THR A 170 -35.09 6.07 -23.59
C THR A 170 -34.87 7.09 -24.70
N ALA A 171 -33.63 7.30 -25.14
CA ALA A 171 -33.35 8.41 -26.05
C ALA A 171 -33.93 8.14 -27.44
N PRO A 172 -34.54 9.15 -28.08
CA PRO A 172 -34.85 9.11 -29.51
C PRO A 172 -33.58 8.81 -30.32
N LYS A 173 -33.73 8.07 -31.41
CA LYS A 173 -32.60 7.58 -32.23
C LYS A 173 -31.67 8.73 -32.67
N ASP A 174 -32.25 9.87 -33.01
CA ASP A 174 -31.53 11.04 -33.52
C ASP A 174 -30.66 11.73 -32.45
N LEU A 175 -31.06 11.65 -31.17
CA LEU A 175 -30.32 12.21 -30.03
C LEU A 175 -29.37 11.19 -29.39
N LEU A 176 -29.67 9.89 -29.54
CA LEU A 176 -28.90 8.81 -28.93
C LEU A 176 -27.45 8.82 -29.39
N SER A 177 -27.20 8.97 -30.69
CA SER A 177 -25.84 8.95 -31.25
C SER A 177 -24.97 10.07 -30.68
N GLN A 178 -25.50 11.30 -30.62
CA GLN A 178 -24.76 12.47 -30.16
C GLN A 178 -24.48 12.43 -28.65
N LEU A 179 -25.51 12.15 -27.83
CA LEU A 179 -25.39 12.18 -26.37
C LEU A 179 -24.57 11.00 -25.85
N LEU A 180 -24.75 9.80 -26.43
CA LEU A 180 -24.05 8.60 -25.98
C LEU A 180 -22.55 8.72 -26.25
N SER A 181 -22.12 9.18 -27.44
CA SER A 181 -20.70 9.36 -27.73
C SER A 181 -20.01 10.35 -26.78
N TYR A 182 -20.71 11.38 -26.29
CA TYR A 182 -20.18 12.29 -25.28
C TYR A 182 -19.94 11.57 -23.94
N ILE A 183 -20.91 10.79 -23.46
CA ILE A 183 -20.79 10.03 -22.21
C ILE A 183 -19.67 8.99 -22.30
N LEU A 184 -19.60 8.22 -23.40
CA LEU A 184 -18.59 7.17 -23.59
C LEU A 184 -17.17 7.74 -23.58
N ARG A 185 -16.95 8.88 -24.24
CA ARG A 185 -15.63 9.55 -24.22
C ARG A 185 -15.24 10.02 -22.83
N ASN A 186 -16.20 10.56 -22.06
CA ASN A 186 -15.92 11.07 -20.71
C ASN A 186 -15.57 9.95 -19.74
N ILE A 187 -16.34 8.86 -19.75
CA ILE A 187 -16.08 7.72 -18.86
C ILE A 187 -14.78 6.99 -19.23
N GLU A 188 -14.47 6.87 -20.53
CA GLU A 188 -13.20 6.30 -21.00
C GLU A 188 -12.00 7.13 -20.54
N ARG A 189 -12.10 8.46 -20.69
CA ARG A 189 -11.08 9.39 -20.22
C ARG A 189 -10.89 9.25 -18.70
N ALA A 190 -11.96 9.24 -17.92
CA ALA A 190 -11.87 9.09 -16.46
C ALA A 190 -11.17 7.78 -16.06
N ALA A 191 -11.56 6.65 -16.66
CA ALA A 191 -10.91 5.37 -16.38
C ALA A 191 -9.42 5.36 -16.77
N LYS A 192 -9.08 5.94 -17.93
CA LYS A 192 -7.70 6.06 -18.39
C LYS A 192 -6.86 6.95 -17.47
N GLU A 193 -7.40 8.09 -17.04
CA GLU A 193 -6.73 9.01 -16.11
C GLU A 193 -6.39 8.31 -14.78
N GLY A 194 -7.35 7.58 -14.21
CA GLY A 194 -7.12 6.81 -12.98
C GLY A 194 -6.04 5.74 -13.14
N SER A 195 -6.09 4.98 -14.25
CA SER A 195 -5.09 3.95 -14.59
C SER A 195 -3.67 4.51 -14.73
N VAL A 196 -3.52 5.63 -15.45
CA VAL A 196 -2.22 6.31 -15.61
C VAL A 196 -1.72 6.85 -14.27
N ALA A 197 -2.59 7.42 -13.44
CA ALA A 197 -2.21 7.94 -12.13
C ALA A 197 -1.73 6.83 -11.18
N THR A 198 -2.45 5.69 -11.10
CA THR A 198 -2.03 4.56 -10.25
C THR A 198 -0.73 3.92 -10.72
N LYS A 199 -0.52 3.81 -12.04
CA LYS A 199 0.74 3.28 -12.59
C LYS A 199 1.93 4.15 -12.23
N ARG A 200 1.78 5.47 -12.37
CA ARG A 200 2.82 6.45 -12.00
C ARG A 200 3.13 6.41 -10.50
N ALA A 201 2.11 6.21 -9.66
CA ALA A 201 2.32 6.04 -8.22
C ALA A 201 3.14 4.78 -7.93
N LEU A 202 2.81 3.64 -8.56
CA LEU A 202 3.59 2.40 -8.45
C LEU A 202 5.06 2.59 -8.87
N GLU A 203 5.30 3.23 -10.00
CA GLU A 203 6.66 3.46 -10.53
C GLU A 203 7.54 4.22 -9.51
N ARG A 204 7.01 5.24 -8.82
CA ARG A 204 7.75 5.95 -7.76
C ARG A 204 8.13 5.04 -6.60
N PHE A 205 7.23 4.17 -6.19
CA PHE A 205 7.51 3.23 -5.11
C PHE A 205 8.55 2.18 -5.51
N VAL A 206 8.50 1.70 -6.75
CA VAL A 206 9.54 0.81 -7.27
C VAL A 206 10.90 1.52 -7.27
N SER A 207 10.97 2.78 -7.72
CA SER A 207 12.23 3.53 -7.74
C SER A 207 12.86 3.71 -6.34
N VAL A 208 12.05 4.01 -5.32
CA VAL A 208 12.56 4.10 -3.94
C VAL A 208 12.94 2.72 -3.39
N GLY A 209 12.24 1.67 -3.79
CA GLY A 209 12.58 0.30 -3.40
C GLY A 209 13.99 -0.09 -3.83
N LEU A 210 14.42 0.36 -5.01
CA LEU A 210 15.78 0.15 -5.51
C LEU A 210 16.85 0.82 -4.63
N LEU A 211 16.57 2.03 -4.11
CA LEU A 211 17.47 2.72 -3.17
C LEU A 211 17.60 1.98 -1.84
N VAL A 212 16.46 1.52 -1.30
CA VAL A 212 16.42 0.80 -0.02
C VAL A 212 17.10 -0.57 -0.14
N GLU A 213 16.88 -1.27 -1.26
CA GLU A 213 17.54 -2.54 -1.56
C GLU A 213 19.07 -2.37 -1.61
N GLU A 214 19.55 -1.35 -2.32
CA GLU A 214 20.99 -1.08 -2.40
C GLU A 214 21.59 -0.73 -1.04
N LEU A 215 20.88 0.04 -0.20
CA LEU A 215 21.33 0.32 1.17
C LEU A 215 21.49 -0.97 1.98
N ALA A 216 20.52 -1.89 1.89
CA ALA A 216 20.59 -3.16 2.60
C ALA A 216 21.79 -4.02 2.13
N ILE A 217 22.06 -4.04 0.82
CA ILE A 217 23.24 -4.72 0.24
C ILE A 217 24.54 -4.11 0.76
N LEU A 218 24.64 -2.78 0.74
CA LEU A 218 25.83 -2.06 1.20
C LEU A 218 26.08 -2.24 2.69
N LEU A 219 25.05 -2.20 3.54
CA LEU A 219 25.21 -2.46 4.97
C LEU A 219 25.62 -3.90 5.26
N THR A 220 25.15 -4.85 4.45
CA THR A 220 25.52 -6.28 4.60
C THR A 220 26.99 -6.52 4.25
N SER A 221 27.47 -5.90 3.18
CA SER A 221 28.87 -5.95 2.78
C SER A 221 29.78 -5.19 3.75
N THR A 222 29.33 -4.04 4.25
CA THR A 222 30.03 -3.27 5.31
C THR A 222 30.16 -4.09 6.59
N LEU A 223 29.08 -4.73 7.04
CA LEU A 223 29.10 -5.60 8.21
C LEU A 223 30.07 -6.77 8.04
N SER A 224 30.09 -7.40 6.86
CA SER A 224 30.94 -8.56 6.58
C SER A 224 32.44 -8.23 6.52
N SER A 225 32.79 -6.99 6.21
CA SER A 225 34.18 -6.52 6.10
C SER A 225 34.71 -5.80 7.35
N SER A 226 33.85 -5.55 8.34
CA SER A 226 34.19 -4.75 9.52
C SER A 226 34.87 -5.54 10.64
N PRO A 227 35.82 -4.93 11.39
CA PRO A 227 36.47 -5.59 12.53
C PRO A 227 35.50 -5.76 13.72
N PRO A 228 35.75 -6.72 14.63
CA PRO A 228 34.83 -7.09 15.72
C PRO A 228 34.35 -5.94 16.61
N LYS A 229 35.18 -4.91 16.79
CA LYS A 229 34.90 -3.77 17.68
C LYS A 229 33.75 -2.87 17.19
N ASN A 230 33.37 -2.94 15.91
CA ASN A 230 32.35 -2.09 15.31
C ASN A 230 31.06 -2.86 14.96
N LEU A 231 30.95 -4.15 15.32
CA LEU A 231 29.85 -4.99 14.86
C LEU A 231 28.50 -4.56 15.43
N ASP A 232 28.39 -4.25 16.73
CA ASP A 232 27.09 -4.04 17.39
C ASP A 232 26.27 -2.91 16.73
N CYS A 233 26.92 -1.80 16.37
CA CYS A 233 26.26 -0.67 15.72
C CYS A 233 25.84 -1.01 14.28
N LEU A 234 26.66 -1.76 13.54
CA LEU A 234 26.37 -2.14 12.16
C LEU A 234 25.30 -3.23 12.07
N VAL A 235 25.24 -4.14 13.04
CA VAL A 235 24.20 -5.17 13.13
C VAL A 235 22.83 -4.52 13.26
N GLU A 236 22.65 -3.57 14.19
CA GLU A 236 21.34 -2.92 14.37
C GLU A 236 20.97 -2.03 13.16
N ALA A 237 21.94 -1.35 12.55
CA ALA A 237 21.72 -0.61 11.30
C ALA A 237 21.25 -1.52 10.15
N ASN A 238 21.87 -2.70 10.01
CA ASN A 238 21.49 -3.69 9.01
C ASN A 238 20.07 -4.23 9.25
N VAL A 239 19.68 -4.46 10.51
CA VAL A 239 18.31 -4.86 10.87
C VAL A 239 17.31 -3.80 10.43
N TYR A 240 17.52 -2.52 10.76
CA TYR A 240 16.60 -1.46 10.35
C TYR A 240 16.49 -1.32 8.82
N ALA A 241 17.60 -1.41 8.08
CA ALA A 241 17.57 -1.35 6.63
C ALA A 241 16.73 -2.50 6.01
N ASN A 242 16.87 -3.72 6.54
CA ASN A 242 16.08 -4.87 6.11
C ASN A 242 14.61 -4.75 6.50
N ASP A 243 14.30 -4.24 7.69
CA ASP A 243 12.92 -3.98 8.10
C ASP A 243 12.26 -2.94 7.19
N ILE A 244 12.98 -1.85 6.87
CA ILE A 244 12.51 -0.83 5.92
C ILE A 244 12.27 -1.46 4.54
N LYS A 245 13.20 -2.27 4.03
CA LYS A 245 13.05 -3.01 2.77
C LYS A 245 11.78 -3.87 2.76
N ILE A 246 11.55 -4.65 3.82
CA ILE A 246 10.38 -5.51 3.94
C ILE A 246 9.09 -4.68 3.90
N GLN A 247 9.00 -3.62 4.71
CA GLN A 247 7.81 -2.78 4.76
C GLN A 247 7.58 -2.01 3.45
N TRP A 248 8.64 -1.54 2.81
CA TRP A 248 8.56 -0.87 1.52
C TRP A 248 8.05 -1.80 0.43
N ASN A 249 8.46 -3.07 0.44
CA ASN A 249 7.94 -4.07 -0.48
C ASN A 249 6.44 -4.35 -0.30
N LEU A 250 5.91 -4.26 0.93
CA LEU A 250 4.45 -4.31 1.15
C LEU A 250 3.74 -3.11 0.51
N LEU A 251 4.34 -1.93 0.54
CA LEU A 251 3.80 -0.76 -0.15
C LEU A 251 3.85 -0.91 -1.67
N VAL A 252 4.95 -1.44 -2.23
CA VAL A 252 5.01 -1.76 -3.67
C VAL A 252 3.88 -2.72 -4.06
N LYS A 253 3.61 -3.75 -3.25
CA LYS A 253 2.47 -4.66 -3.45
C LYS A 253 1.12 -3.93 -3.39
N LEU A 254 0.93 -3.01 -2.45
CA LEU A 254 -0.27 -2.18 -2.36
C LEU A 254 -0.50 -1.35 -3.62
N PHE A 255 0.53 -0.65 -4.10
CA PHE A 255 0.44 0.19 -5.30
C PHE A 255 0.24 -0.64 -6.56
N ARG A 256 0.78 -1.85 -6.61
CA ARG A 256 0.52 -2.80 -7.69
C ARG A 256 -0.96 -3.17 -7.73
N LYS A 257 -1.58 -3.46 -6.58
CA LYS A 257 -3.03 -3.68 -6.49
C LYS A 257 -3.83 -2.47 -6.99
N PHE A 258 -3.47 -1.24 -6.62
CA PHE A 258 -4.14 -0.05 -7.16
C PHE A 258 -4.07 -0.01 -8.69
N SER A 259 -2.87 -0.24 -9.24
CA SER A 259 -2.65 -0.24 -10.69
C SER A 259 -3.43 -1.33 -11.41
N GLU A 260 -3.45 -2.55 -10.87
CA GLU A 260 -4.20 -3.66 -11.44
C GLU A 260 -5.70 -3.41 -11.42
N ARG A 261 -6.25 -2.92 -10.31
CA ARG A 261 -7.68 -2.59 -10.23
C ARG A 261 -8.08 -1.48 -11.17
N ALA A 262 -7.25 -0.45 -11.33
CA ALA A 262 -7.49 0.60 -12.30
C ALA A 262 -7.46 0.06 -13.74
N ASN A 263 -6.53 -0.86 -14.04
CA ASN A 263 -6.45 -1.51 -15.34
C ASN A 263 -7.65 -2.43 -15.62
N ILE A 264 -8.11 -3.22 -14.63
CA ILE A 264 -9.33 -4.04 -14.74
C ILE A 264 -10.53 -3.14 -15.03
N THR A 265 -10.67 -2.02 -14.30
CA THR A 265 -11.75 -1.05 -14.52
C THR A 265 -11.71 -0.51 -15.96
N GLN A 266 -10.54 -0.05 -16.41
CA GLN A 266 -10.36 0.52 -17.75
C GLN A 266 -10.60 -0.49 -18.87
N THR A 267 -10.04 -1.70 -18.77
CA THR A 267 -10.16 -2.74 -19.79
C THR A 267 -11.58 -3.29 -19.87
N THR A 268 -12.24 -3.54 -18.72
CA THR A 268 -13.64 -3.96 -18.68
C THR A 268 -14.56 -2.88 -19.27
N LEU A 269 -14.33 -1.61 -18.90
CA LEU A 269 -15.07 -0.49 -19.47
C LEU A 269 -14.90 -0.40 -20.98
N ARG A 270 -13.66 -0.51 -21.48
CA ARG A 270 -13.40 -0.41 -22.92
C ARG A 270 -14.03 -1.60 -23.67
N ASN A 271 -13.67 -2.82 -23.30
CA ASN A 271 -13.94 -4.01 -24.10
C ASN A 271 -15.35 -4.55 -23.90
N SER A 272 -15.90 -4.43 -22.69
CA SER A 272 -17.18 -5.04 -22.32
C SER A 272 -18.32 -4.04 -22.20
N PHE A 273 -18.05 -2.73 -22.28
CA PHE A 273 -19.08 -1.70 -22.22
C PHE A 273 -19.05 -0.77 -23.44
N ILE A 274 -17.93 -0.07 -23.69
CA ILE A 274 -17.85 0.93 -24.78
C ILE A 274 -17.86 0.26 -26.15
N GLU A 275 -16.99 -0.72 -26.41
CA GLU A 275 -16.88 -1.36 -27.72
C GLU A 275 -18.18 -2.01 -28.20
N PRO A 276 -18.92 -2.76 -27.37
CA PRO A 276 -20.24 -3.28 -27.76
C PRO A 276 -21.22 -2.17 -28.15
N ILE A 277 -21.19 -1.03 -27.45
CA ILE A 277 -22.04 0.13 -27.76
C ILE A 277 -21.63 0.75 -29.10
N ASP A 278 -20.35 1.00 -29.32
CA ASP A 278 -19.83 1.54 -30.58
C ASP A 278 -20.21 0.65 -31.77
N GLN A 279 -20.13 -0.68 -31.61
CA GLN A 279 -20.52 -1.63 -32.65
C GLN A 279 -22.03 -1.60 -32.91
N ALA A 280 -22.86 -1.55 -31.86
CA ALA A 280 -24.31 -1.43 -31.99
C ALA A 280 -24.72 -0.11 -32.67
N GLN A 281 -24.01 1.00 -32.41
CA GLN A 281 -24.25 2.27 -33.11
C GLN A 281 -24.00 2.15 -34.62
N LYS A 282 -22.94 1.43 -35.03
CA LYS A 282 -22.57 1.25 -36.44
C LYS A 282 -23.52 0.32 -37.20
N THR A 283 -24.02 -0.73 -36.55
CA THR A 283 -24.89 -1.74 -37.16
C THR A 283 -26.38 -1.41 -37.04
N ASN A 284 -26.72 -0.21 -36.57
CA ASN A 284 -28.10 0.19 -36.27
C ASN A 284 -28.80 -0.74 -35.26
N GLY A 285 -28.03 -1.30 -34.30
CA GLY A 285 -28.45 -2.25 -33.28
C GLY A 285 -29.40 -1.70 -32.20
N PHE A 286 -29.82 -0.44 -32.31
CA PHE A 286 -30.83 0.21 -31.45
C PHE A 286 -32.17 0.41 -32.16
N GLY A 287 -32.48 -0.45 -33.13
CA GLY A 287 -33.60 -0.33 -34.08
C GLY A 287 -34.99 -0.33 -33.43
N SER A 288 -35.27 -1.30 -32.54
CA SER A 288 -36.52 -1.39 -31.79
C SER A 288 -36.31 -1.30 -30.28
N GLN A 289 -37.40 -1.09 -29.52
CA GLN A 289 -37.36 -1.13 -28.06
C GLN A 289 -36.94 -2.52 -27.54
N SER A 290 -37.36 -3.59 -28.21
CA SER A 290 -36.98 -4.96 -27.86
C SER A 290 -35.48 -5.23 -28.06
N ASP A 291 -34.91 -4.68 -29.12
CA ASP A 291 -33.46 -4.81 -29.39
C ASP A 291 -32.65 -4.07 -28.32
N ARG A 292 -33.10 -2.88 -27.93
CA ARG A 292 -32.49 -2.08 -26.87
C ARG A 292 -32.49 -2.81 -25.53
N LEU A 293 -33.61 -3.43 -25.15
CA LEU A 293 -33.70 -4.21 -23.90
C LEU A 293 -32.76 -5.43 -23.93
N THR A 294 -32.76 -6.18 -25.03
CA THR A 294 -31.86 -7.34 -25.21
C THR A 294 -30.38 -6.94 -25.17
N PHE A 295 -30.06 -5.76 -25.71
CA PHE A 295 -28.70 -5.23 -25.69
C PHE A 295 -28.29 -4.77 -24.28
N LEU A 296 -29.19 -4.09 -23.56
CA LEU A 296 -28.97 -3.71 -22.16
C LEU A 296 -28.69 -4.94 -21.29
N ASP A 297 -29.44 -6.04 -21.46
CA ASP A 297 -29.23 -7.29 -20.73
C ASP A 297 -27.79 -7.81 -20.80
N LYS A 298 -27.12 -7.59 -21.94
CA LYS A 298 -25.72 -7.97 -22.17
C LYS A 298 -24.71 -7.02 -21.54
N LEU A 299 -25.07 -5.74 -21.36
CA LEU A 299 -24.17 -4.71 -20.80
C LEU A 299 -24.14 -4.69 -19.27
N ILE A 300 -25.21 -5.14 -18.61
CA ILE A 300 -25.39 -5.04 -17.15
C ILE A 300 -24.27 -5.73 -16.36
N PRO A 301 -23.83 -6.97 -16.71
CA PRO A 301 -22.75 -7.61 -15.96
C PRO A 301 -21.45 -6.79 -16.00
N ALA A 302 -21.14 -6.18 -17.15
CA ALA A 302 -19.99 -5.29 -17.30
C ALA A 302 -20.17 -4.02 -16.46
N ALA A 303 -21.35 -3.40 -16.52
CA ALA A 303 -21.68 -2.21 -15.73
C ALA A 303 -21.49 -2.44 -14.22
N ILE A 304 -21.99 -3.56 -13.70
CA ILE A 304 -21.83 -3.94 -12.28
C ILE A 304 -20.34 -4.12 -11.94
N THR A 305 -19.58 -4.82 -12.78
CA THR A 305 -18.16 -5.07 -12.54
C THR A 305 -17.36 -3.77 -12.50
N ILE A 306 -17.61 -2.86 -13.45
CA ILE A 306 -16.94 -1.55 -13.51
C ILE A 306 -17.32 -0.69 -12.31
N ASP A 307 -18.60 -0.70 -11.90
CA ASP A 307 -19.09 0.03 -10.73
C ASP A 307 -18.40 -0.43 -9.44
N GLN A 308 -18.37 -1.75 -9.20
CA GLN A 308 -17.72 -2.33 -8.03
C GLN A 308 -16.21 -2.05 -8.01
N SER A 309 -15.55 -2.23 -9.15
CA SER A 309 -14.10 -2.06 -9.25
C SER A 309 -13.69 -0.59 -9.06
N SER A 310 -14.41 0.34 -9.69
CA SER A 310 -14.17 1.78 -9.51
C SER A 310 -14.45 2.23 -8.08
N TYR A 311 -15.51 1.73 -7.45
CA TYR A 311 -15.84 2.07 -6.06
C TYR A 311 -14.80 1.52 -5.06
N LEU A 312 -14.34 0.28 -5.25
CA LEU A 312 -13.28 -0.30 -4.42
C LEU A 312 -12.00 0.52 -4.55
N LEU A 313 -11.58 0.82 -5.77
CA LEU A 313 -10.38 1.61 -6.02
C LEU A 313 -10.48 3.02 -5.44
N ASN A 314 -11.64 3.69 -5.56
CA ASN A 314 -11.90 4.98 -4.93
C ASN A 314 -11.73 4.92 -3.41
N MET A 315 -12.33 3.92 -2.76
CA MET A 315 -12.24 3.72 -1.31
C MET A 315 -10.78 3.45 -0.87
N MET A 316 -10.07 2.57 -1.58
CA MET A 316 -8.67 2.26 -1.31
C MET A 316 -7.78 3.50 -1.45
N ALA A 317 -7.92 4.24 -2.55
CA ALA A 317 -7.18 5.48 -2.82
C ALA A 317 -7.43 6.55 -1.76
N ARG A 318 -8.69 6.69 -1.32
CA ARG A 318 -9.07 7.58 -0.21
C ARG A 318 -8.40 7.14 1.09
N THR A 319 -8.40 5.84 1.40
CA THR A 319 -7.77 5.30 2.61
C THR A 319 -6.28 5.57 2.65
N TYR A 320 -5.58 5.28 1.57
CA TYR A 320 -4.16 5.63 1.48
C TYR A 320 -3.93 7.13 1.63
N SER A 321 -4.73 7.97 0.96
CA SER A 321 -4.53 9.43 1.00
C SER A 321 -4.66 9.99 2.42
N ASP A 322 -5.63 9.51 3.18
CA ASP A 322 -5.85 9.91 4.56
C ASP A 322 -4.74 9.39 5.48
N VAL A 323 -4.34 8.12 5.34
CA VAL A 323 -3.23 7.53 6.10
C VAL A 323 -1.91 8.24 5.83
N SER A 324 -1.63 8.54 4.56
CA SER A 324 -0.41 9.23 4.12
C SER A 324 -0.34 10.64 4.71
N ASN A 325 -1.47 11.35 4.71
CA ASN A 325 -1.56 12.69 5.27
C ASN A 325 -1.36 12.71 6.79
N ASP A 326 -2.03 11.79 7.49
CA ASP A 326 -2.13 11.85 8.95
C ASP A 326 -0.93 11.21 9.66
N TYR A 327 -0.26 10.24 9.03
CA TYR A 327 0.74 9.41 9.70
C TYR A 327 2.10 9.31 8.99
N MET A 328 2.24 9.81 7.76
CA MET A 328 3.46 9.54 6.97
C MET A 328 4.20 10.80 6.55
N ILE A 329 3.58 11.68 5.76
CA ILE A 329 4.28 12.80 5.09
C ILE A 329 4.90 13.78 6.09
N ASN A 330 4.20 14.14 7.17
CA ASN A 330 4.74 15.07 8.16
C ASN A 330 5.77 14.39 9.07
N GLN A 331 5.58 13.10 9.36
CA GLN A 331 6.47 12.37 10.24
C GLN A 331 7.83 12.11 9.58
N ILE A 332 7.85 11.75 8.28
CA ILE A 332 9.12 11.49 7.59
C ILE A 332 10.03 12.72 7.59
N THR A 333 9.46 13.91 7.37
CA THR A 333 10.21 15.17 7.45
C THR A 333 10.77 15.41 8.85
N SER A 334 9.98 15.17 9.90
CA SER A 334 10.45 15.33 11.29
C SER A 334 11.49 14.30 11.73
N ASN A 335 11.63 13.19 11.00
CA ASN A 335 12.59 12.16 11.37
C ASN A 335 14.04 12.58 11.08
N GLU A 336 14.26 13.48 10.13
CA GLU A 336 15.60 13.96 9.75
C GLU A 336 16.31 14.61 10.94
N ASP A 337 15.57 15.31 11.80
CA ASP A 337 16.05 15.92 13.05
C ASP A 337 16.67 14.88 14.02
N TYR A 338 16.34 13.59 13.89
CA TYR A 338 16.91 12.57 14.75
C TYR A 338 18.39 12.28 14.48
N LEU A 339 18.91 12.60 13.28
CA LEU A 339 20.32 12.43 12.97
C LEU A 339 21.21 13.36 13.81
N ASP A 340 20.67 14.51 14.25
CA ASP A 340 21.39 15.52 15.03
C ASP A 340 21.38 15.23 16.54
N LEU A 341 20.85 14.08 17.00
CA LEU A 341 20.81 13.73 18.41
C LEU A 341 22.21 13.42 18.97
N VAL A 342 22.67 14.30 19.88
CA VAL A 342 24.01 14.18 20.51
C VAL A 342 24.00 13.35 21.80
N ILE A 343 22.90 13.38 22.58
CA ILE A 343 22.84 12.85 23.95
C ILE A 343 22.03 11.54 24.00
N GLU A 344 22.56 10.52 24.70
CA GLU A 344 21.96 9.18 24.76
C GLU A 344 20.55 9.16 25.37
N SER A 345 20.28 9.96 26.40
CA SER A 345 18.94 10.05 27.02
C SER A 345 17.86 10.52 26.03
N LEU A 346 18.21 11.40 25.10
CA LEU A 346 17.31 11.85 24.04
C LEU A 346 17.08 10.75 23.00
N ARG A 347 18.11 9.96 22.67
CA ARG A 347 17.97 8.79 21.78
C ARG A 347 17.02 7.77 22.39
N THR A 348 17.20 7.40 23.64
CA THR A 348 16.33 6.45 24.35
C THR A 348 14.87 6.95 24.38
N THR A 349 14.68 8.24 24.67
CA THR A 349 13.34 8.85 24.70
C THR A 349 12.70 8.83 23.31
N SER A 350 13.43 9.22 22.27
CA SER A 350 12.95 9.25 20.88
C SER A 350 12.61 7.84 20.37
N GLN A 351 13.46 6.85 20.66
CA GLN A 351 13.18 5.44 20.34
C GLN A 351 11.88 4.97 20.99
N ARG A 352 11.68 5.25 22.29
CA ARG A 352 10.44 4.88 23.01
C ARG A 352 9.21 5.53 22.38
N GLN A 353 9.29 6.82 22.03
CA GLN A 353 8.20 7.53 21.39
C GLN A 353 7.87 6.97 20.00
N LEU A 354 8.88 6.63 19.20
CA LEU A 354 8.69 6.01 17.89
C LEU A 354 8.02 4.64 17.99
N TRP A 355 8.43 3.80 18.95
CA TRP A 355 7.76 2.51 19.19
C TRP A 355 6.30 2.67 19.63
N GLN A 356 6.01 3.61 20.52
CA GLN A 356 4.64 3.90 20.93
C GLN A 356 3.79 4.44 19.78
N LYS A 357 4.34 5.34 18.96
CA LYS A 357 3.70 5.86 17.75
C LYS A 357 3.39 4.74 16.79
N LEU A 358 4.36 3.86 16.51
CA LEU A 358 4.18 2.71 15.63
C LEU A 358 2.97 1.87 16.04
N VAL A 359 2.92 1.41 17.30
CA VAL A 359 1.81 0.59 17.81
C VAL A 359 0.47 1.34 17.69
N SER A 360 0.43 2.60 18.11
CA SER A 360 -0.80 3.41 18.06
C SER A 360 -1.29 3.63 16.63
N GLN A 361 -0.38 3.98 15.71
CA GLN A 361 -0.69 4.23 14.30
C GLN A 361 -1.13 2.96 13.60
N SER A 362 -0.45 1.83 13.79
CA SER A 362 -0.84 0.55 13.19
C SER A 362 -2.26 0.14 13.59
N VAL A 363 -2.64 0.31 14.87
CA VAL A 363 -4.01 0.02 15.33
C VAL A 363 -5.02 0.96 14.67
N LYS A 364 -4.74 2.26 14.62
CA LYS A 364 -5.64 3.25 13.99
C LYS A 364 -5.83 2.99 12.50
N VAL A 365 -4.75 2.68 11.79
CA VAL A 365 -4.79 2.41 10.34
C VAL A 365 -5.49 1.09 10.05
N ALA A 366 -5.23 0.02 10.81
CA ALA A 366 -5.93 -1.26 10.66
C ALA A 366 -7.46 -1.08 10.84
N ARG A 367 -7.87 -0.36 11.90
CA ARG A 367 -9.27 -0.07 12.16
C ARG A 367 -9.90 0.75 11.03
N LEU A 368 -9.20 1.77 10.54
CA LEU A 368 -9.68 2.61 9.44
C LEU A 368 -9.88 1.82 8.15
N ALA A 369 -8.91 0.95 7.80
CA ALA A 369 -9.01 0.11 6.61
C ALA A 369 -10.20 -0.86 6.70
N GLN A 370 -10.34 -1.53 7.85
CA GLN A 370 -11.46 -2.45 8.11
C GLN A 370 -12.82 -1.75 8.08
N GLU A 371 -12.93 -0.58 8.71
CA GLU A 371 -14.18 0.22 8.72
C GLU A 371 -14.61 0.58 7.29
N ARG A 372 -13.66 1.06 6.48
CA ARG A 372 -13.94 1.45 5.09
C ARG A 372 -14.26 0.26 4.20
N HIS A 373 -13.61 -0.88 4.42
CA HIS A 373 -13.99 -2.10 3.71
C HIS A 373 -15.42 -2.52 4.04
N ASN A 374 -15.82 -2.50 5.32
CA ASN A 374 -17.18 -2.85 5.71
C ASN A 374 -18.22 -1.88 5.12
N GLN A 375 -17.91 -0.57 5.10
CA GLN A 375 -18.74 0.43 4.41
C GLN A 375 -18.83 0.17 2.91
N PHE A 376 -17.71 -0.22 2.27
CA PHE A 376 -17.68 -0.63 0.88
C PHE A 376 -18.59 -1.83 0.62
N SER A 377 -18.45 -2.92 1.38
CA SER A 377 -19.27 -4.13 1.21
C SER A 377 -20.77 -3.80 1.33
N GLY A 378 -21.18 -3.09 2.38
CA GLY A 378 -22.59 -2.73 2.59
C GLY A 378 -23.14 -1.84 1.46
N THR A 379 -22.38 -0.84 1.02
CA THR A 379 -22.81 0.07 -0.06
C THR A 379 -22.79 -0.62 -1.42
N SER A 380 -21.83 -1.51 -1.68
CA SER A 380 -21.71 -2.29 -2.92
C SER A 380 -22.94 -3.16 -3.13
N SER A 381 -23.40 -3.89 -2.10
CA SER A 381 -24.61 -4.72 -2.20
C SER A 381 -25.86 -3.88 -2.52
N ILE A 382 -26.00 -2.71 -1.91
CA ILE A 382 -27.10 -1.78 -2.19
C ILE A 382 -27.02 -1.26 -3.63
N ARG A 383 -25.82 -0.89 -4.11
CA ARG A 383 -25.62 -0.40 -5.48
C ARG A 383 -25.96 -1.47 -6.52
N GLN A 384 -25.57 -2.72 -6.30
CA GLN A 384 -25.93 -3.84 -7.18
C GLN A 384 -27.44 -4.09 -7.23
N ALA A 385 -28.10 -4.07 -6.07
CA ALA A 385 -29.55 -4.15 -5.99
C ALA A 385 -30.20 -2.97 -6.73
N ASN A 386 -29.61 -1.77 -6.65
CA ASN A 386 -30.07 -0.59 -7.39
C ASN A 386 -29.88 -0.74 -8.89
N TYR A 387 -28.78 -1.28 -9.41
CA TYR A 387 -28.66 -1.56 -10.85
C TYR A 387 -29.78 -2.51 -11.28
N THR A 388 -29.94 -3.63 -10.59
CA THR A 388 -30.97 -4.64 -10.87
C THR A 388 -32.39 -4.07 -10.79
N THR A 389 -32.65 -3.19 -9.82
CA THR A 389 -33.95 -2.54 -9.63
C THR A 389 -34.18 -1.44 -10.66
N TYR A 390 -33.15 -0.66 -10.97
CA TYR A 390 -33.15 0.32 -12.04
C TYR A 390 -33.55 -0.34 -13.36
N LEU A 391 -33.05 -1.54 -13.64
CA LEU A 391 -33.38 -2.36 -14.81
C LEU A 391 -34.79 -2.97 -14.75
N LYS A 392 -35.25 -3.46 -13.59
CA LYS A 392 -36.61 -4.03 -13.44
C LYS A 392 -37.71 -2.98 -13.51
N ALA A 393 -37.53 -1.82 -12.87
CA ALA A 393 -38.41 -0.66 -13.05
C ALA A 393 -38.38 -0.14 -14.50
N VAL A 394 -37.28 -0.45 -15.21
CA VAL A 394 -37.09 -0.16 -16.63
C VAL A 394 -37.76 -1.18 -17.57
N LEU A 395 -38.00 -2.42 -17.13
CA LEU A 395 -38.67 -3.49 -17.88
C LEU A 395 -40.21 -3.50 -17.70
N ALA A 396 -40.74 -2.76 -16.71
CA ALA A 396 -42.18 -2.69 -16.39
C ALA A 396 -42.92 -1.47 -17.01
N LEU A 397 -42.21 -0.65 -17.78
CA LEU A 397 -42.70 0.49 -18.57
C LEU A 397 -42.35 0.25 -20.03
#